data_AF-A0A7C7BW91-F1
#
_entry.id   AF-A0A7C7BW91-F1
#
_cell.length_a   1.000
_cell.length_b   1.000
_cell.length_c   1.000
_cell.angle_alpha   90.00
_cell.angle_beta   90.00
_cell.angle_gamma   90.00
#
_symmetry.space_group_name_H-M   'P 1'
#
loop_
_entity.id
_entity.type
_entity.pdbx_description
1 polymer ?
#
loop_
_entity_poly.entity_id
_entity_poly.type
_entity_poly.pdbx_seq_one_letter_code
_entity_poly.pdbx_strand_id
1 'polypeptide(L)'
;MIIKLNKDLEYKLDAISKKSGVSKPNMMEKMVCAFIERYEAKSGMIKPRVKKRDGTVFYPMYELFKEMHLYYKDKEYQVDKKKESWDYRHLKSIRGKIMDFLTAETQENIVSIEDEDLLLAFQFILHKMPKWWVDNNFNLGAITKHFDTILTQIKEGKHYGGTKEKLDDFINALGNSLSTEQHGYEVV
;
A
#
# COMPACT_ATOMS: atom_id res chain seq x y z
N MET A 1 -8.08 10.79 -1.78
CA MET A 1 -7.44 11.97 -1.17
C MET A 1 -7.62 11.85 0.34
N ILE A 2 -6.55 11.55 1.08
CA ILE A 2 -6.58 11.44 2.54
C ILE A 2 -5.99 12.74 3.09
N ILE A 3 -6.70 13.41 3.99
CA ILE A 3 -6.31 14.69 4.56
C ILE A 3 -6.05 14.48 6.02
N LYS A 4 -4.78 14.59 6.41
CA LYS A 4 -4.34 14.37 7.78
C LYS A 4 -4.47 15.68 8.55
N LEU A 5 -5.22 15.63 9.64
CA LEU A 5 -5.38 16.76 10.54
C LEU A 5 -4.31 16.70 11.62
N ASN A 6 -3.85 17.85 12.11
CA ASN A 6 -3.06 17.86 13.34
C ASN A 6 -3.96 17.49 14.54
N LYS A 7 -3.35 17.02 15.63
CA LYS A 7 -4.08 16.59 16.84
C LYS A 7 -5.03 17.67 17.39
N ASP A 8 -4.63 18.93 17.27
CA ASP A 8 -5.42 20.08 17.71
C ASP A 8 -6.69 20.29 16.88
N LEU A 9 -6.58 20.21 15.56
CA LEU A 9 -7.70 20.30 14.62
C LEU A 9 -8.61 19.10 14.78
N GLU A 10 -8.03 17.92 15.00
CA GLU A 10 -8.78 16.70 15.21
C GLU A 10 -9.63 16.76 16.48
N TYR A 11 -9.04 17.21 17.59
CA TYR A 11 -9.75 17.40 18.84
C TYR A 11 -10.87 18.46 18.72
N LYS A 12 -10.59 19.57 18.02
CA LYS A 12 -11.59 20.62 17.76
C LYS A 12 -12.73 20.11 16.87
N LEU A 13 -12.42 19.32 15.85
CA LEU A 13 -13.42 18.75 14.94
C LEU A 13 -14.28 17.69 15.65
N ASP A 14 -13.71 16.87 16.52
CA ASP A 14 -14.48 15.94 17.35
C ASP A 14 -15.45 16.69 18.28
N ALA A 15 -15.01 17.78 18.89
CA ALA A 15 -15.84 18.62 19.75
C ALA A 15 -17.00 19.28 18.97
N ILE A 16 -16.71 19.80 17.77
CA ILE A 16 -17.72 20.42 16.89
C ILE A 16 -18.70 19.37 16.35
N SER A 17 -18.22 18.17 16.00
CA SER A 17 -19.05 17.07 15.49
C SER A 17 -20.11 16.68 16.52
N LYS A 18 -19.69 16.50 17.78
CA LYS A 18 -20.57 16.15 18.89
C LYS A 18 -21.62 17.24 19.17
N LYS A 19 -21.26 18.51 19.03
CA LYS A 19 -22.15 19.65 19.31
C LYS A 19 -23.14 19.95 18.17
N SER A 20 -22.75 19.71 16.92
CA SER A 20 -23.54 20.04 15.73
C SER A 20 -24.40 18.88 15.21
N GLY A 21 -24.15 17.65 15.68
CA GLY A 21 -24.82 16.44 15.17
C GLY A 21 -24.39 16.04 13.76
N VAL A 22 -23.38 16.70 13.20
CA VAL A 22 -22.82 16.41 11.87
C VAL A 22 -21.61 15.50 12.02
N SER A 23 -21.53 14.44 11.21
CA SER A 23 -20.41 13.50 11.26
C SER A 23 -19.08 14.18 10.86
N LYS A 24 -18.00 13.83 11.55
CA LYS A 24 -16.63 14.32 11.26
C LYS A 24 -16.21 14.15 9.79
N PRO A 25 -16.48 13.01 9.11
CA PRO A 25 -16.20 12.88 7.68
C PRO A 25 -16.91 13.94 6.83
N ASN A 26 -18.19 14.21 7.09
CA ASN A 26 -18.97 15.20 6.34
C ASN A 26 -18.47 16.63 6.58
N MET A 27 -17.98 16.94 7.79
CA MET A 27 -17.37 18.25 8.07
C MET A 27 -16.03 18.42 7.37
N MET A 28 -15.19 17.37 7.37
CA MET A 28 -13.91 17.41 6.65
C MET A 28 -14.14 17.62 5.15
N GLU A 29 -15.06 16.87 4.55
CA GLU A 29 -15.42 17.03 3.14
C GLU A 29 -15.81 18.47 2.82
N LYS A 30 -16.70 19.08 3.63
CA LYS A 30 -17.10 20.48 3.45
C LYS A 30 -15.94 21.47 3.59
N MET A 31 -15.04 21.28 4.56
CA MET A 31 -13.87 22.15 4.73
C MET A 31 -12.94 22.09 3.53
N VAL A 32 -12.78 20.90 2.97
CA VAL A 32 -11.88 20.63 1.86
C VAL A 32 -12.45 21.16 0.56
N CYS A 33 -13.75 20.97 0.31
CA CYS A 33 -14.45 21.62 -0.80
C CYS A 33 -14.31 23.15 -0.71
N ALA A 34 -14.53 23.75 0.46
CA ALA A 34 -14.39 25.19 0.64
C ALA A 34 -12.94 25.68 0.42
N PHE A 35 -11.93 24.84 0.70
CA PHE A 35 -10.54 25.17 0.44
C PHE A 35 -10.22 25.12 -1.06
N ILE A 36 -10.72 24.08 -1.76
CA ILE A 36 -10.60 23.93 -3.22
C ILE A 36 -11.25 25.12 -3.92
N GLU A 37 -12.49 25.48 -3.55
CA GLU A 37 -13.20 26.62 -4.13
C GLU A 37 -12.43 27.94 -3.97
N ARG A 38 -11.85 28.19 -2.78
CA ARG A 38 -11.03 29.39 -2.53
C ARG A 38 -9.75 29.39 -3.34
N TYR A 39 -9.11 28.22 -3.48
CA TYR A 39 -7.91 28.08 -4.27
C TYR A 39 -8.20 28.32 -5.76
N GLU A 40 -9.25 27.69 -6.29
CA GLU A 40 -9.64 27.81 -7.69
C GLU A 40 -10.07 29.24 -8.07
N ALA A 41 -10.73 29.94 -7.15
CA ALA A 41 -11.09 31.35 -7.33
C ALA A 41 -9.86 32.28 -7.42
N LYS A 42 -8.73 31.92 -6.79
CA LYS A 42 -7.51 32.74 -6.73
C LYS A 42 -6.46 32.35 -7.78
N SER A 43 -6.35 31.06 -8.07
CA SER A 43 -5.24 30.48 -8.84
C SER A 43 -5.69 29.84 -10.16
N GLY A 44 -6.99 29.90 -10.47
CA GLY A 44 -7.59 29.24 -11.63
C GLY A 44 -8.04 27.82 -11.32
N MET A 45 -8.94 27.28 -12.15
CA MET A 45 -9.49 25.94 -11.95
C MET A 45 -8.39 24.89 -11.89
N ILE A 46 -8.48 23.99 -10.91
CA ILE A 46 -7.63 22.81 -10.85
C ILE A 46 -8.04 21.96 -12.05
N LYS A 47 -7.22 21.92 -13.10
CA LYS A 47 -7.49 21.06 -14.25
C LYS A 47 -7.55 19.62 -13.74
N PRO A 48 -8.69 18.92 -13.86
CA PRO A 48 -8.75 17.51 -13.48
C PRO A 48 -7.69 16.81 -14.32
N ARG A 49 -6.71 16.17 -13.65
CA ARG A 49 -5.70 15.39 -14.36
C ARG A 49 -6.46 14.34 -15.18
N VAL A 50 -6.26 14.44 -16.48
CA VAL A 50 -6.65 13.54 -17.58
C VAL A 50 -7.09 12.15 -17.09
N LYS A 51 -8.27 11.71 -17.55
CA LYS A 51 -8.84 10.35 -17.36
C LYS A 51 -7.75 9.27 -17.27
N LYS A 52 -7.37 8.85 -16.06
CA LYS A 52 -6.77 7.53 -15.86
C LYS A 52 -7.90 6.52 -16.07
N ARG A 53 -7.84 5.71 -17.11
CA ARG A 53 -8.37 4.35 -16.99
C ARG A 53 -7.36 3.65 -16.09
N ASP A 54 -7.66 3.64 -14.79
CA ASP A 54 -6.91 2.85 -13.82
C ASP A 54 -6.99 1.38 -14.26
N GLY A 55 -5.91 0.89 -14.87
CA GLY A 55 -5.54 -0.50 -14.65
C GLY A 55 -5.24 -0.58 -13.16
N THR A 56 -6.24 -1.00 -12.38
CA THR A 56 -6.11 -1.23 -10.94
C THR A 56 -4.78 -1.91 -10.62
N VAL A 57 -4.10 -1.57 -9.51
CA VAL A 57 -2.85 -2.19 -9.02
C VAL A 57 -2.80 -3.72 -9.14
N PHE A 58 -3.97 -4.37 -9.17
CA PHE A 58 -4.12 -5.79 -9.39
C PHE A 58 -3.54 -6.31 -10.73
N TYR A 59 -3.59 -5.56 -11.83
CA TYR A 59 -3.00 -6.03 -13.09
C TYR A 59 -1.46 -6.09 -13.00
N PRO A 60 -0.77 -5.03 -12.54
CA PRO A 60 0.66 -5.11 -12.22
C PRO A 60 1.02 -6.23 -11.23
N MET A 61 0.23 -6.42 -10.15
CA MET A 61 0.46 -7.52 -9.22
C MET A 61 0.28 -8.89 -9.89
N TYR A 62 -0.66 -9.02 -10.81
CA TYR A 62 -0.90 -10.26 -11.54
C TYR A 62 0.25 -10.59 -12.51
N GLU A 63 0.73 -9.62 -13.28
CA GLU A 63 1.90 -9.80 -14.15
C GLU A 63 3.15 -10.14 -13.34
N LEU A 64 3.39 -9.45 -12.22
CA LEU A 64 4.48 -9.77 -11.31
C LEU A 64 4.38 -11.21 -10.78
N PHE A 65 3.18 -11.68 -10.41
CA PHE A 65 3.00 -13.06 -9.98
C PHE A 65 3.33 -14.06 -11.11
N LYS A 66 2.93 -13.77 -12.36
CA LYS A 66 3.27 -14.61 -13.52
C LYS A 66 4.78 -14.67 -13.76
N GLU A 67 5.48 -13.54 -13.65
CA GLU A 67 6.94 -13.47 -13.76
C GLU A 67 7.62 -14.30 -12.67
N MET A 68 7.19 -14.17 -11.42
CA MET A 68 7.74 -14.96 -10.31
C MET A 68 7.41 -16.45 -10.44
N HIS A 69 6.24 -16.79 -10.97
CA HIS A 69 5.90 -18.18 -11.24
C HIS A 69 6.80 -18.76 -12.33
N LEU A 70 7.03 -18.04 -13.42
CA LEU A 70 7.97 -18.44 -14.46
C LEU A 70 9.37 -18.62 -13.88
N TYR A 71 9.84 -17.66 -13.07
CA TYR A 71 11.15 -17.73 -12.43
C TYR A 71 11.32 -18.96 -11.52
N TYR A 72 10.33 -19.28 -10.69
CA TYR A 72 10.44 -20.39 -9.73
C TYR A 72 10.09 -21.77 -10.30
N LYS A 73 9.22 -21.82 -11.31
CA LYS A 73 8.68 -23.08 -11.85
C LYS A 73 9.18 -23.40 -13.25
N ASP A 74 9.95 -22.51 -13.86
CA ASP A 74 10.39 -22.58 -15.26
C ASP A 74 9.22 -22.87 -16.22
N LYS A 75 8.05 -22.31 -15.87
CA LYS A 75 6.80 -22.54 -16.59
C LYS A 75 5.91 -21.31 -16.52
N GLU A 76 5.39 -20.91 -17.68
CA GLU A 76 4.41 -19.83 -17.78
C GLU A 76 3.16 -20.14 -16.96
N TYR A 77 2.71 -19.13 -16.22
CA TYR A 77 1.43 -19.20 -15.52
C TYR A 77 0.30 -18.90 -16.50
N GLN A 78 -0.31 -19.97 -17.02
CA GLN A 78 -1.45 -19.90 -17.93
C GLN A 78 -2.73 -20.33 -17.22
N VAL A 79 -3.77 -19.52 -17.32
CA VAL A 79 -5.08 -19.78 -16.73
C VAL A 79 -6.19 -19.35 -17.68
N ASP A 80 -7.35 -19.98 -17.57
CA ASP A 80 -8.53 -19.53 -18.29
C ASP A 80 -9.11 -18.23 -17.68
N LYS A 81 -9.99 -17.55 -18.41
CA LYS A 81 -10.62 -16.29 -17.96
C LYS A 81 -11.36 -16.41 -16.62
N LYS A 82 -11.91 -17.60 -16.33
CA LYS A 82 -12.67 -17.84 -15.10
C LYS A 82 -11.72 -17.89 -13.91
N LYS A 83 -10.59 -18.57 -14.06
CA LYS A 83 -9.53 -18.68 -13.06
C LYS A 83 -8.76 -17.37 -12.90
N GLU A 84 -8.55 -16.62 -13.98
CA GLU A 84 -8.03 -15.24 -13.92
C GLU A 84 -8.92 -14.35 -13.02
N SER A 85 -10.25 -14.44 -13.17
CA SER A 85 -11.19 -13.70 -12.31
C SER A 85 -11.09 -14.11 -10.83
N TRP A 86 -10.77 -15.38 -10.54
CA TRP A 86 -10.52 -15.85 -9.18
C TRP A 86 -9.18 -15.33 -8.64
N ASP A 87 -8.15 -15.30 -9.47
CA ASP A 87 -6.83 -14.77 -9.13
C ASP A 87 -6.91 -13.28 -8.76
N TYR A 88 -7.71 -12.48 -9.49
CA TYR A 88 -7.98 -11.09 -9.12
C TYR A 88 -8.65 -10.95 -7.74
N ARG A 89 -9.51 -11.89 -7.33
CA ARG A 89 -10.11 -11.87 -5.98
C ARG A 89 -9.06 -12.15 -4.90
N HIS A 90 -8.15 -13.08 -5.18
CA HIS A 90 -7.01 -13.36 -4.30
C HIS A 90 -6.07 -12.17 -4.19
N LEU A 91 -5.71 -11.52 -5.30
CA LEU A 91 -4.90 -10.31 -5.30
C LEU A 91 -5.54 -9.17 -4.52
N LYS A 92 -6.87 -8.98 -4.65
CA LYS A 92 -7.61 -8.01 -3.84
C LYS A 92 -7.50 -8.31 -2.35
N SER A 93 -7.58 -9.57 -1.96
CA SER A 93 -7.43 -9.99 -0.56
C SER A 93 -5.99 -9.81 -0.06
N ILE A 94 -5.00 -10.21 -0.85
CA ILE A 94 -3.57 -10.04 -0.54
C ILE A 94 -3.24 -8.55 -0.34
N ARG A 95 -3.72 -7.67 -1.23
CA ARG A 95 -3.58 -6.22 -1.09
C ARG A 95 -4.12 -5.73 0.25
N GLY A 96 -5.33 -6.16 0.63
CA GLY A 96 -5.93 -5.83 1.93
C GLY A 96 -5.01 -6.21 3.09
N LYS A 97 -4.52 -7.45 3.07
CA LYS A 97 -3.61 -7.94 4.12
C LYS A 97 -2.26 -7.21 4.15
N ILE A 98 -1.71 -6.80 3.00
CA ILE A 98 -0.50 -5.96 2.94
C ILE A 98 -0.77 -4.60 3.60
N MET A 99 -1.91 -3.96 3.29
CA MET A 99 -2.27 -2.68 3.92
C MET A 99 -2.45 -2.81 5.43
N ASP A 100 -3.16 -3.85 5.89
CA ASP A 100 -3.36 -4.13 7.31
C ASP A 100 -2.02 -4.34 8.02
N PHE A 101 -1.10 -5.08 7.39
CA PHE A 101 0.23 -5.31 7.91
C PHE A 101 1.06 -4.02 8.02
N LEU A 102 1.11 -3.23 6.95
CA LEU A 102 1.88 -1.99 6.91
C LEU A 102 1.37 -1.01 7.97
N THR A 103 0.04 -0.87 8.08
CA THR A 103 -0.59 0.00 9.08
C THR A 103 -0.43 -0.47 10.52
N ALA A 104 -0.30 -1.78 10.77
CA ALA A 104 -0.14 -2.33 12.11
C ALA A 104 1.30 -2.27 12.65
N GLU A 105 2.32 -2.43 11.78
CA GLU A 105 3.73 -2.52 12.18
C GLU A 105 4.39 -1.15 12.38
N THR A 106 4.03 -0.17 11.55
CA THR A 106 4.48 1.20 11.78
C THR A 106 3.64 1.79 12.89
N GLN A 107 4.16 1.79 14.13
CA GLN A 107 3.61 2.59 15.23
C GLN A 107 3.58 4.10 14.90
N GLU A 108 4.19 4.49 13.79
CA GLU A 108 4.11 5.81 13.19
C GLU A 108 2.89 5.93 12.26
N ASN A 109 2.24 7.08 12.34
CA ASN A 109 1.03 7.41 11.59
C ASN A 109 1.27 7.44 10.06
N ILE A 110 1.22 6.28 9.38
CA ILE A 110 1.21 6.19 7.90
C ILE A 110 0.07 7.06 7.36
N VAL A 111 0.41 7.97 6.45
CA VAL A 111 -0.50 8.99 5.90
C VAL A 111 -1.17 8.51 4.62
N SER A 112 -0.42 7.76 3.81
CA SER A 112 -0.85 7.22 2.54
C SER A 112 0.05 6.05 2.15
N ILE A 113 -0.52 5.06 1.48
CA ILE A 113 0.21 3.96 0.84
C ILE A 113 -0.14 4.08 -0.64
N GLU A 114 0.87 4.22 -1.50
CA GLU A 114 0.68 4.30 -2.95
C GLU A 114 0.56 2.90 -3.56
N ASP A 115 0.02 2.81 -4.78
CA ASP A 115 -0.14 1.52 -5.46
C ASP A 115 1.23 0.89 -5.77
N GLU A 116 2.24 1.72 -6.01
CA GLU A 116 3.64 1.34 -6.17
C GLU A 116 4.20 0.68 -4.90
N ASP A 117 3.90 1.22 -3.71
CA ASP A 117 4.33 0.63 -2.43
C ASP A 117 3.72 -0.76 -2.21
N LEU A 118 2.45 -0.92 -2.58
CA LEU A 118 1.75 -2.21 -2.50
C LEU A 118 2.36 -3.22 -3.46
N LEU A 119 2.74 -2.79 -4.66
CA LEU A 119 3.41 -3.63 -5.64
C LEU A 119 4.79 -4.07 -5.15
N LEU A 120 5.59 -3.14 -4.60
CA LEU A 120 6.91 -3.43 -4.02
C LEU A 120 6.81 -4.37 -2.81
N ALA A 121 5.84 -4.14 -1.93
CA ALA A 121 5.60 -5.03 -0.79
C ALA A 121 5.21 -6.44 -1.25
N PHE A 122 4.35 -6.53 -2.27
CA PHE A 122 3.98 -7.82 -2.84
C PHE A 122 5.17 -8.52 -3.51
N GLN A 123 5.98 -7.79 -4.28
CA GLN A 123 7.23 -8.29 -4.87
C GLN A 123 8.17 -8.84 -3.80
N PHE A 124 8.36 -8.10 -2.71
CA PHE A 124 9.20 -8.52 -1.60
C PHE A 124 8.70 -9.82 -0.97
N ILE A 125 7.39 -9.94 -0.72
CA ILE A 125 6.78 -11.16 -0.16
C ILE A 125 7.03 -12.35 -1.08
N LEU A 126 6.85 -12.19 -2.40
CA LEU A 126 7.12 -13.26 -3.37
C LEU A 126 8.60 -13.66 -3.39
N HIS A 127 9.53 -12.70 -3.36
CA HIS A 127 10.98 -12.96 -3.38
C HIS A 127 11.51 -13.60 -2.09
N LYS A 128 10.92 -13.25 -0.94
CA LYS A 128 11.33 -13.77 0.37
C LYS A 128 10.52 -14.98 0.81
N MET A 129 9.60 -15.45 -0.03
CA MET A 129 8.76 -16.59 0.27
C MET A 129 9.63 -17.82 0.62
N PRO A 130 9.35 -18.50 1.75
CA PRO A 130 10.12 -19.67 2.13
C PRO A 130 10.06 -20.76 1.05
N LYS A 131 11.18 -21.43 0.82
CA LYS A 131 11.34 -22.42 -0.25
C LYS A 131 10.23 -23.48 -0.25
N TRP A 132 9.77 -23.92 0.91
CA TRP A 132 8.68 -24.90 1.00
C TRP A 132 7.38 -24.42 0.34
N TRP A 133 7.02 -23.14 0.50
CA TRP A 133 5.84 -22.55 -0.15
C TRP A 133 6.03 -22.45 -1.66
N VAL A 134 7.23 -22.03 -2.08
CA VAL A 134 7.58 -21.98 -3.51
C VAL A 134 7.46 -23.37 -4.12
N ASP A 135 8.04 -24.40 -3.51
CA ASP A 135 8.08 -25.75 -4.06
C ASP A 135 6.70 -26.40 -4.09
N ASN A 136 5.91 -26.25 -3.03
CA ASN A 136 4.69 -27.05 -2.83
C ASN A 136 3.37 -26.30 -3.08
N ASN A 137 3.35 -24.97 -2.95
CA ASN A 137 2.11 -24.20 -2.84
C ASN A 137 2.17 -22.80 -3.48
N PHE A 138 2.95 -22.64 -4.56
CA PHE A 138 3.09 -21.36 -5.25
C PHE A 138 1.91 -21.02 -6.17
N ASN A 139 0.78 -20.64 -5.57
CA ASN A 139 -0.39 -20.12 -6.25
C ASN A 139 -1.10 -19.04 -5.40
N LEU A 140 -1.80 -18.10 -6.03
CA LEU A 140 -2.42 -16.97 -5.35
C LEU A 140 -3.44 -17.36 -4.27
N GLY A 141 -4.18 -18.46 -4.47
CA GLY A 141 -5.12 -18.99 -3.48
C GLY A 141 -4.43 -19.46 -2.21
N ALA A 142 -3.36 -20.25 -2.34
CA ALA A 142 -2.56 -20.70 -1.20
C ALA A 142 -1.84 -19.54 -0.51
N ILE A 143 -1.28 -18.60 -1.27
CA ILE A 143 -0.63 -17.40 -0.74
C ILE A 143 -1.62 -16.57 0.08
N THR A 144 -2.85 -16.38 -0.42
CA THR A 144 -3.91 -15.65 0.31
C THR A 144 -4.29 -16.37 1.61
N LYS A 145 -4.52 -17.68 1.54
CA LYS A 145 -4.94 -18.51 2.67
C LYS A 145 -3.90 -18.54 3.78
N HIS A 146 -2.62 -18.58 3.43
CA HIS A 146 -1.50 -18.72 4.37
C HIS A 146 -0.67 -17.45 4.53
N PHE A 147 -1.21 -16.31 4.13
CA PHE A 147 -0.49 -15.04 4.07
C PHE A 147 0.19 -14.67 5.38
N ASP A 148 -0.53 -14.77 6.50
CA ASP A 148 -0.02 -14.37 7.81
C ASP A 148 1.12 -15.30 8.26
N THR A 149 1.00 -16.60 7.99
CA THR A 149 2.07 -17.58 8.25
C THR A 149 3.30 -17.32 7.38
N ILE A 150 3.11 -17.01 6.09
CA ILE A 150 4.21 -16.66 5.19
C ILE A 150 4.94 -15.41 5.70
N LEU A 151 4.20 -14.36 6.06
CA LEU A 151 4.77 -13.14 6.62
C LEU A 151 5.53 -13.38 7.92
N THR A 152 4.95 -14.14 8.85
CA THR A 152 5.62 -14.50 10.09
C THR A 152 6.91 -15.28 9.81
N GLN A 153 6.90 -16.25 8.91
CA GLN A 153 8.10 -17.00 8.52
C GLN A 153 9.16 -16.12 7.83
N ILE A 154 8.74 -15.12 7.05
CA ILE A 154 9.66 -14.11 6.47
C ILE A 154 10.29 -13.26 7.58
N LYS A 155 9.51 -12.86 8.60
CA LYS A 155 10.01 -12.10 9.76
C LYS A 155 10.93 -12.91 10.68
N GLU A 156 10.56 -14.16 10.95
CA GLU A 156 11.23 -15.05 11.90
C GLU A 156 12.40 -15.81 11.28
N GLY A 157 12.47 -15.93 9.95
CA GLY A 157 13.58 -16.53 9.20
C GLY A 157 14.95 -15.87 9.42
N LYS A 158 15.03 -14.85 10.29
CA LYS A 158 16.22 -14.13 10.74
C LYS A 158 17.04 -14.82 11.84
N HIS A 159 17.00 -16.16 11.93
CA HIS A 159 17.98 -16.93 12.72
C HIS A 159 19.13 -17.52 11.91
N TYR A 160 19.29 -17.11 10.65
CA TYR A 160 20.55 -17.22 9.93
C TYR A 160 21.04 -15.82 9.53
N GLY A 161 21.96 -15.30 10.35
CA GLY A 161 22.93 -14.22 10.09
C GLY A 161 22.46 -12.96 9.34
N GLY A 162 22.25 -11.87 10.07
CA GLY A 162 22.43 -10.50 9.52
C GLY A 162 21.17 -9.81 8.99
N THR A 163 20.02 -9.99 9.63
CA THR A 163 18.75 -9.57 9.01
C THR A 163 17.97 -8.50 9.76
N LYS A 164 18.25 -8.15 11.03
CA LYS A 164 17.54 -7.03 11.69
C LYS A 164 17.71 -5.74 10.88
N GLU A 165 18.94 -5.48 10.47
CA GLU A 165 19.37 -4.39 9.58
C GLU A 165 18.56 -4.31 8.27
N LYS A 166 18.23 -5.42 7.58
CA LYS A 166 17.58 -5.32 6.25
C LYS A 166 16.07 -5.06 6.25
N LEU A 167 15.38 -5.34 7.36
CA LEU A 167 13.95 -4.98 7.51
C LEU A 167 13.84 -3.58 8.11
N ASP A 168 14.76 -3.22 9.00
CA ASP A 168 14.96 -1.83 9.41
C ASP A 168 15.41 -1.00 8.18
N ASP A 169 16.19 -1.53 7.23
CA ASP A 169 16.53 -0.88 5.96
C ASP A 169 15.35 -0.81 5.00
N PHE A 170 14.39 -1.75 5.07
CA PHE A 170 13.15 -1.67 4.29
C PHE A 170 12.23 -0.58 4.86
N ILE A 171 12.06 -0.55 6.19
CA ILE A 171 11.28 0.47 6.90
C ILE A 171 11.99 1.84 6.81
N ASN A 172 13.32 1.88 6.88
CA ASN A 172 14.15 3.09 6.73
C ASN A 172 14.29 3.51 5.27
N ALA A 173 14.29 2.61 4.28
CA ALA A 173 14.27 3.01 2.87
C ALA A 173 12.91 3.61 2.51
N LEU A 174 11.82 3.04 3.03
CA LEU A 174 10.48 3.61 2.91
C LEU A 174 10.34 4.93 3.69
N GLY A 175 10.95 5.05 4.87
CA GLY A 175 10.99 6.28 5.67
C GLY A 175 11.92 7.37 5.12
N ASN A 176 13.06 7.00 4.52
CA ASN A 176 14.03 7.91 3.92
C ASN A 176 13.56 8.43 2.55
N SER A 177 12.88 7.61 1.73
CA SER A 177 12.25 8.10 0.50
C SER A 177 11.14 9.12 0.76
N LEU A 178 10.56 9.12 1.96
CA LEU A 178 9.60 10.13 2.43
C LEU A 178 10.26 11.40 2.98
N SER A 179 11.58 11.43 3.20
CA SER A 179 12.32 12.57 3.78
C SER A 179 13.36 13.20 2.86
N THR A 180 13.76 12.55 1.75
CA THR A 180 14.71 13.12 0.77
C THR A 180 14.13 14.16 -0.20
N GLU A 181 12.82 14.42 -0.22
CA GLU A 181 12.26 15.54 -1.01
C GLU A 181 12.26 16.91 -0.29
N GLN A 182 12.75 17.00 0.96
CA GLN A 182 12.73 18.28 1.70
C GLN A 182 14.01 19.11 1.67
N HIS A 183 15.16 18.64 1.15
CA HIS A 183 16.42 19.39 1.17
C HIS A 183 17.08 19.53 -0.20
N GLY A 184 16.39 20.20 -1.13
CA GLY A 184 16.90 20.56 -2.45
C GLY A 184 16.73 22.04 -2.79
N TYR A 185 17.00 22.94 -1.84
CA TYR A 185 17.25 24.36 -2.13
C TYR A 185 18.47 24.80 -1.33
N GLU A 186 19.66 24.59 -1.90
CA GLU A 186 20.81 25.42 -1.54
C GLU A 186 20.74 26.72 -2.36
N VAL A 187 20.83 27.81 -1.62
CA VAL A 187 20.98 29.16 -2.12
C VAL A 187 22.40 29.32 -2.66
N VAL A 188 22.54 29.48 -3.98
CA VAL A 188 23.48 30.44 -4.61
C VAL A 188 22.82 31.00 -5.86
#